data_AF-A0A259JW38-F1
#
_entry.id   AF-A0A259JW38-F1
#
_cell.length_a   1.000
_cell.length_b   1.000
_cell.length_c   1.000
_cell.angle_alpha   90.00
_cell.angle_beta   90.00
_cell.angle_gamma   90.00
#
_symmetry.space_group_name_H-M   'P 1'
#
loop_
_entity.id
_entity.type
_entity.pdbx_description
1 polymer ?
#
loop_
_entity_poly.entity_id
_entity_poly.type
_entity_poly.pdbx_seq_one_letter_code
_entity_poly.pdbx_strand_id
1 'polypeptide(L)'
;RGGRVLGGSLSWETPQALGSLSPDGPFRDLALPNDVVVTRQVLAEPDGALGERTWAALKDGTPLVTGARWGKGEIVLFHVTADTSWSNLPLSGTFVEMLRRVLALADTTALPAEPAAATGAPVGLASSAPAPTVVPPSRVLDGFGTFHPPGATSRPIPANFSGRASADHPPGFYGPPDGLIAVNALLPADRLAPLDLSALGAAVEPLRENAPHDLRGPILIAAMVLLLLDALAVLMLGRGLSRLGPRKGTGGSAGTGKTTAKAGTAALLAFLAAFGGLALVVQPTGALAADEDFALKATSQTRLAYVLTGDAETDEISRAGLEGLTNFLSARTALQAGPTMGVDIAKDELAFFPLLYWPILP
;
A
#
# COMPACT_ATOMS: atom_id res chain seq x y z
N ARG A 1 -8.97 21.85 -20.63
CA ARG A 1 -10.24 22.63 -20.50
C ARG A 1 -11.07 22.37 -21.76
N GLY A 2 -12.05 21.46 -21.72
CA GLY A 2 -12.77 20.97 -22.92
C GLY A 2 -14.26 20.73 -22.70
N GLY A 3 -14.96 21.69 -22.08
CA GLY A 3 -16.42 21.60 -21.85
C GLY A 3 -17.23 22.24 -22.97
N ARG A 4 -18.37 21.66 -23.31
CA ARG A 4 -19.37 22.22 -24.24
C ARG A 4 -20.59 22.67 -23.43
N VAL A 5 -20.99 23.93 -23.57
CA VAL A 5 -22.03 24.58 -22.73
C VAL A 5 -23.01 25.30 -23.62
N LEU A 6 -24.30 25.26 -23.28
CA LEU A 6 -25.31 26.13 -23.88
C LEU A 6 -24.93 27.62 -23.72
N GLY A 7 -24.89 28.38 -24.82
CA GLY A 7 -24.53 29.81 -24.87
C GLY A 7 -23.04 30.20 -24.98
N GLY A 8 -22.09 29.26 -25.02
CA GLY A 8 -20.66 29.51 -25.32
C GLY A 8 -20.27 29.41 -26.80
N SER A 9 -19.03 29.74 -27.17
CA SER A 9 -18.54 29.72 -28.57
C SER A 9 -18.50 28.33 -29.25
N LEU A 10 -18.88 27.26 -28.53
CA LEU A 10 -19.06 25.89 -29.01
C LEU A 10 -20.48 25.35 -28.68
N SER A 11 -21.44 26.24 -28.39
CA SER A 11 -22.73 25.87 -27.80
C SER A 11 -23.73 25.24 -28.75
N TRP A 12 -24.59 24.40 -28.19
CA TRP A 12 -25.89 24.13 -28.78
C TRP A 12 -26.84 25.32 -28.57
N GLU A 13 -27.69 25.60 -29.55
CA GLU A 13 -28.85 26.49 -29.39
C GLU A 13 -30.01 25.77 -28.69
N THR A 14 -30.08 24.44 -28.83
CA THR A 14 -31.14 23.59 -28.28
C THR A 14 -30.54 22.47 -27.42
N PRO A 15 -31.08 22.23 -26.20
CA PRO A 15 -30.69 21.09 -25.39
C PRO A 15 -30.76 19.76 -26.17
N GLN A 16 -29.79 18.88 -25.97
CA GLN A 16 -29.69 17.62 -26.71
C GLN A 16 -30.36 16.48 -25.96
N ALA A 17 -31.10 15.66 -26.70
CA ALA A 17 -31.67 14.43 -26.16
C ALA A 17 -30.70 13.25 -26.32
N LEU A 18 -30.94 12.20 -25.53
CA LEU A 18 -30.26 10.92 -25.72
C LEU A 18 -30.57 10.36 -27.12
N GLY A 19 -29.55 9.86 -27.81
CA GLY A 19 -29.61 9.55 -29.25
C GLY A 19 -29.48 8.07 -29.57
N SER A 20 -28.29 7.51 -29.40
CA SER A 20 -27.98 6.13 -29.79
C SER A 20 -27.22 5.39 -28.70
N LEU A 21 -27.46 4.08 -28.61
CA LEU A 21 -26.75 3.16 -27.72
C LEU A 21 -25.91 2.21 -28.58
N SER A 22 -24.69 1.92 -28.15
CA SER A 22 -23.78 1.03 -28.88
C SER A 22 -24.27 -0.42 -28.81
N PRO A 23 -24.28 -1.16 -29.93
CA PRO A 23 -24.70 -2.56 -29.96
C PRO A 23 -23.77 -3.48 -29.17
N ASP A 24 -22.48 -3.11 -29.07
CA ASP A 24 -21.46 -3.87 -28.34
C ASP A 24 -21.32 -3.42 -26.87
N GLY A 25 -22.07 -2.39 -26.47
CA GLY A 25 -22.04 -1.82 -25.13
C GLY A 25 -23.03 -2.46 -24.14
N PRO A 26 -22.87 -2.19 -22.83
CA PRO A 26 -23.72 -2.74 -21.77
C PRO A 26 -25.17 -2.21 -21.81
N PHE A 27 -25.44 -1.14 -22.57
CA PHE A 27 -26.73 -0.47 -22.64
C PHE A 27 -27.59 -0.89 -23.83
N ARG A 28 -27.14 -1.81 -24.69
CA ARG A 28 -27.80 -2.18 -25.95
C ARG A 28 -29.29 -2.55 -25.84
N ASP A 29 -29.71 -3.09 -24.69
CA ASP A 29 -31.09 -3.54 -24.45
C ASP A 29 -31.97 -2.49 -23.74
N LEU A 30 -31.44 -1.31 -23.44
CA LEU A 30 -32.19 -0.25 -22.76
C LEU A 30 -33.13 0.45 -23.74
N ALA A 31 -34.37 0.70 -23.30
CA ALA A 31 -35.29 1.55 -24.03
C ALA A 31 -34.79 3.00 -23.99
N LEU A 32 -34.75 3.68 -25.14
CA LEU A 32 -34.30 5.07 -25.19
C LEU A 32 -35.37 6.00 -24.59
N PRO A 33 -35.08 6.71 -23.48
CA PRO A 33 -35.97 7.72 -22.93
C PRO A 33 -36.15 8.90 -23.89
N ASN A 34 -37.36 9.46 -23.91
CA ASN A 34 -37.67 10.70 -24.63
C ASN A 34 -37.61 11.94 -23.72
N ASP A 35 -37.46 11.75 -22.40
CA ASP A 35 -37.48 12.78 -21.37
C ASP A 35 -36.10 13.26 -20.93
N VAL A 36 -35.02 12.57 -21.33
CA VAL A 36 -33.65 12.94 -20.98
C VAL A 36 -33.14 14.08 -21.88
N VAL A 37 -32.67 15.14 -21.24
CA VAL A 37 -32.17 16.37 -21.83
C VAL A 37 -30.84 16.76 -21.21
N VAL A 38 -29.84 16.98 -22.06
CA VAL A 38 -28.48 17.38 -21.71
C VAL A 38 -28.24 18.81 -22.20
N THR A 39 -27.85 19.69 -21.28
CA THR A 39 -27.57 21.11 -21.56
C THR A 39 -26.08 21.42 -21.56
N ARG A 40 -25.28 20.60 -20.87
CA ARG A 40 -23.83 20.76 -20.76
C ARG A 40 -23.15 19.41 -20.65
N GLN A 41 -21.97 19.28 -21.24
CA GLN A 41 -21.16 18.07 -21.11
C GLN A 41 -19.66 18.35 -21.18
N VAL A 42 -18.87 17.43 -20.64
CA VAL A 42 -17.43 17.35 -20.92
C VAL A 42 -17.25 16.63 -22.25
N LEU A 43 -16.48 17.17 -23.18
CA LEU A 43 -16.20 16.47 -24.43
C LEU A 43 -15.10 15.43 -24.23
N ALA A 44 -15.31 14.24 -24.79
CA ALA A 44 -14.23 13.29 -24.99
C ALA A 44 -13.23 13.86 -26.01
N GLU A 45 -11.94 13.57 -25.79
CA GLU A 45 -10.92 13.91 -26.77
C GLU A 45 -11.09 13.02 -28.01
N PRO A 46 -11.19 13.60 -29.23
CA PRO A 46 -11.39 12.83 -30.44
C PRO A 46 -10.13 12.01 -30.74
N ASP A 47 -10.25 10.70 -30.59
CA ASP A 47 -9.25 9.69 -30.96
C ASP A 47 -9.92 8.63 -31.86
N GLY A 48 -9.14 7.91 -32.68
CA GLY A 48 -9.64 6.88 -33.59
C GLY A 48 -10.39 5.75 -32.89
N ALA A 49 -10.07 5.47 -31.62
CA ALA A 49 -10.74 4.46 -30.79
C ALA A 49 -11.98 4.98 -30.04
N LEU A 50 -12.33 6.27 -30.16
CA LEU A 50 -13.42 6.87 -29.37
C LEU A 50 -14.79 6.24 -29.70
N GLY A 51 -15.02 5.87 -30.96
CA GLY A 51 -16.25 5.21 -31.39
C GLY A 51 -16.47 3.87 -30.65
N GLU A 52 -15.42 3.05 -30.56
CA GLU A 52 -15.46 1.75 -29.87
C GLU A 52 -15.69 1.89 -28.36
N ARG A 53 -15.18 2.98 -27.77
CA ARG A 53 -15.34 3.28 -26.34
C ARG A 53 -16.67 3.94 -26.00
N THR A 54 -17.44 4.39 -27.00
CA THR A 54 -18.71 5.08 -26.77
C THR A 54 -19.85 4.08 -26.58
N TRP A 55 -20.46 4.08 -25.40
CA TRP A 55 -21.58 3.21 -25.06
C TRP A 55 -22.94 3.87 -25.27
N ALA A 56 -23.01 5.20 -25.08
CA ALA A 56 -24.19 6.01 -25.35
C ALA A 56 -23.76 7.35 -25.95
N ALA A 57 -24.53 7.82 -26.93
CA ALA A 57 -24.31 9.09 -27.61
C ALA A 57 -25.61 9.91 -27.66
N LEU A 58 -25.47 11.22 -27.80
CA LEU A 58 -26.57 12.16 -28.02
C LEU A 58 -27.08 12.10 -29.45
N LYS A 59 -28.20 12.76 -29.73
CA LYS A 59 -28.78 12.84 -31.09
C LYS A 59 -27.83 13.44 -32.13
N ASP A 60 -26.89 14.28 -31.71
CA ASP A 60 -25.86 14.84 -32.59
C ASP A 60 -24.63 13.93 -32.78
N GLY A 61 -24.65 12.72 -32.20
CA GLY A 61 -23.56 11.75 -32.25
C GLY A 61 -22.45 11.98 -31.24
N THR A 62 -22.52 13.04 -30.42
CA THR A 62 -21.48 13.28 -29.42
C THR A 62 -21.57 12.23 -28.29
N PRO A 63 -20.44 11.64 -27.86
CA PRO A 63 -20.43 10.66 -26.76
C PRO A 63 -20.97 11.25 -25.45
N LEU A 64 -21.90 10.53 -24.82
CA LEU A 64 -22.45 10.84 -23.50
C LEU A 64 -21.91 9.90 -22.42
N VAL A 65 -21.71 8.63 -22.74
CA VAL A 65 -21.11 7.65 -21.83
C VAL A 65 -20.04 6.88 -22.58
N THR A 66 -18.83 6.88 -22.04
CA THR A 66 -17.70 6.11 -22.58
C THR A 66 -17.17 5.13 -21.56
N GLY A 67 -16.77 3.95 -22.01
CA GLY A 67 -16.12 2.92 -21.20
C GLY A 67 -14.78 2.49 -21.79
N ALA A 68 -13.81 2.23 -20.94
CA ALA A 68 -12.51 1.69 -21.34
C ALA A 68 -11.98 0.70 -20.29
N ARG A 69 -11.46 -0.44 -20.75
CA ARG A 69 -10.79 -1.41 -19.86
C ARG A 69 -9.45 -0.87 -19.38
N TRP A 70 -9.19 -1.01 -18.09
CA TRP A 70 -7.93 -0.64 -17.46
C TRP A 70 -7.46 -1.76 -16.53
N GLY A 71 -6.39 -2.46 -16.92
CA GLY A 71 -5.91 -3.63 -16.19
C GLY A 71 -6.96 -4.73 -16.11
N LYS A 72 -7.39 -5.09 -14.89
CA LYS A 72 -8.43 -6.09 -14.64
C LYS A 72 -9.84 -5.49 -14.49
N GLY A 73 -9.98 -4.18 -14.61
CA GLY A 73 -11.24 -3.47 -14.41
C GLY A 73 -11.69 -2.65 -15.62
N GLU A 74 -12.76 -1.91 -15.44
CA GLU A 74 -13.33 -1.03 -16.46
C GLU A 74 -13.62 0.34 -15.86
N ILE A 75 -13.24 1.39 -16.59
CA ILE A 75 -13.48 2.79 -16.24
C ILE A 75 -14.64 3.27 -17.10
N VAL A 76 -15.69 3.75 -16.45
CA VAL A 76 -16.89 4.27 -17.09
C VAL A 76 -17.01 5.75 -16.76
N LEU A 77 -17.09 6.58 -17.79
CA LEU A 77 -17.26 8.02 -17.67
C LEU A 77 -18.61 8.43 -18.24
N PHE A 78 -19.43 9.04 -17.37
CA PHE A 78 -20.59 9.82 -17.80
C PHE A 78 -20.11 11.25 -18.05
N HIS A 79 -20.36 11.77 -19.24
CA HIS A 79 -19.89 13.10 -19.67
C HIS A 79 -20.72 14.26 -19.08
N VAL A 80 -21.49 14.00 -18.03
CA VAL A 80 -22.34 14.94 -17.30
C VAL A 80 -22.04 14.86 -15.81
N THR A 81 -22.48 15.86 -15.04
CA THR A 81 -22.41 15.82 -13.58
C THR A 81 -23.42 14.83 -13.00
N ALA A 82 -23.19 14.39 -11.77
CA ALA A 82 -24.14 13.58 -11.00
C ALA A 82 -25.32 14.40 -10.45
N ASP A 83 -25.33 15.72 -10.68
CA ASP A 83 -26.40 16.63 -10.30
C ASP A 83 -27.24 17.06 -11.52
N THR A 84 -28.27 17.85 -11.28
CA THR A 84 -29.21 18.31 -12.31
C THR A 84 -28.74 19.52 -13.10
N SER A 85 -27.57 20.07 -12.80
CA SER A 85 -27.13 21.35 -13.35
C SER A 85 -26.78 21.28 -14.83
N TRP A 86 -26.33 20.10 -15.30
CA TRP A 86 -25.89 19.88 -16.69
C TRP A 86 -26.83 18.98 -17.49
N SER A 87 -27.66 18.21 -16.81
CA SER A 87 -28.57 17.23 -17.40
C SER A 87 -29.64 16.82 -16.39
N ASN A 88 -30.84 16.45 -16.86
CA ASN A 88 -31.83 15.79 -16.01
C ASN A 88 -31.66 14.25 -15.96
N LEU A 89 -30.63 13.69 -16.62
CA LEU A 89 -30.32 12.26 -16.62
C LEU A 89 -30.26 11.67 -15.20
N PRO A 90 -29.59 12.29 -14.20
CA PRO A 90 -29.54 11.70 -12.85
C PRO A 90 -30.91 11.56 -12.15
N LEU A 91 -31.96 12.23 -12.63
CA LEU A 91 -33.33 12.09 -12.14
C LEU A 91 -34.14 11.03 -12.87
N SER A 92 -33.64 10.50 -13.99
CA SER A 92 -34.42 9.59 -14.85
C SER A 92 -34.28 8.14 -14.39
N GLY A 93 -35.32 7.34 -14.68
CA GLY A 93 -35.27 5.88 -14.47
C GLY A 93 -34.18 5.21 -15.31
N THR A 94 -33.90 5.72 -16.51
CA THR A 94 -32.85 5.20 -17.40
C THR A 94 -31.47 5.31 -16.78
N PHE A 95 -31.19 6.35 -15.98
CA PHE A 95 -29.91 6.44 -15.29
C PHE A 95 -29.73 5.32 -14.26
N VAL A 96 -30.78 4.97 -13.53
CA VAL A 96 -30.77 3.82 -12.60
C VAL A 96 -30.52 2.51 -13.36
N GLU A 97 -31.16 2.32 -14.51
CA GLU A 97 -30.93 1.15 -15.36
C GLU A 97 -29.51 1.11 -15.93
N MET A 98 -28.96 2.24 -16.38
CA MET A 98 -27.57 2.35 -16.81
C MET A 98 -26.61 1.97 -15.69
N LEU A 99 -26.81 2.48 -14.46
CA LEU A 99 -25.98 2.11 -13.31
C LEU A 99 -26.07 0.60 -13.01
N ARG A 100 -27.26 0.00 -13.08
CA ARG A 100 -27.43 -1.46 -12.91
C ARG A 100 -26.64 -2.25 -13.95
N ARG A 101 -26.65 -1.82 -15.22
CA ARG A 101 -25.88 -2.46 -16.30
C ARG A 101 -24.37 -2.31 -16.09
N VAL A 102 -23.91 -1.15 -15.60
CA VAL A 102 -22.50 -0.94 -15.23
C VAL A 102 -22.09 -1.81 -14.05
N LEU A 103 -22.93 -1.93 -13.02
CA LEU A 103 -22.65 -2.81 -11.87
C LEU A 103 -22.60 -4.28 -12.28
N ALA A 104 -23.40 -4.71 -13.27
CA ALA A 104 -23.36 -6.07 -13.80
C ALA A 104 -22.06 -6.39 -14.56
N LEU A 105 -21.33 -5.38 -15.07
CA LEU A 105 -20.01 -5.56 -15.69
C LEU A 105 -18.92 -5.84 -14.65
N ALA A 106 -19.05 -5.28 -13.45
CA ALA A 106 -18.12 -5.53 -12.36
C ALA A 106 -18.28 -7.00 -11.94
N ASP A 107 -17.27 -7.82 -12.25
CA ASP A 107 -17.24 -9.27 -12.09
C ASP A 107 -17.81 -9.74 -10.73
N THR A 108 -19.12 -9.97 -10.68
CA THR A 108 -19.81 -10.71 -9.63
C THR A 108 -19.79 -12.18 -10.00
N THR A 109 -18.60 -12.80 -10.05
CA THR A 109 -18.34 -14.21 -10.40
C THR A 109 -18.90 -15.22 -9.39
N ALA A 110 -20.11 -14.99 -8.90
CA ALA A 110 -20.87 -15.95 -8.12
C ALA A 110 -22.37 -15.63 -8.24
N LEU A 111 -22.84 -15.67 -9.48
CA LEU A 111 -24.24 -15.99 -9.74
C LEU A 111 -24.26 -17.47 -10.16
N PRO A 112 -24.71 -18.40 -9.30
CA PRO A 112 -25.35 -19.59 -9.83
C PRO A 112 -26.54 -19.09 -10.66
N ALA A 113 -26.54 -19.42 -11.95
CA ALA A 113 -27.71 -19.26 -12.78
C ALA A 113 -28.92 -19.88 -12.07
N GLU A 114 -30.03 -19.14 -11.99
CA GLU A 114 -31.32 -19.76 -11.70
C GLU A 114 -31.55 -20.92 -12.67
N PRO A 115 -32.01 -22.10 -12.21
CA PRO A 115 -32.64 -23.03 -13.12
C PRO A 115 -33.93 -22.35 -13.62
N ALA A 116 -33.99 -22.12 -14.93
CA ALA A 116 -35.15 -21.61 -15.62
C ALA A 116 -36.43 -22.36 -15.21
N ALA A 117 -37.29 -21.70 -14.43
CA ALA A 117 -38.69 -22.06 -14.33
C ALA A 117 -39.43 -21.35 -15.46
N ALA A 118 -39.73 -22.12 -16.52
CA ALA A 118 -40.51 -21.68 -17.65
C ALA A 118 -41.92 -21.23 -17.24
N THR A 119 -42.30 -19.99 -17.55
CA THR A 119 -43.56 -19.66 -18.27
C THR A 119 -43.56 -18.18 -18.65
N GLY A 120 -43.75 -17.91 -19.94
CA GLY A 120 -43.72 -16.57 -20.51
C GLY A 120 -44.86 -15.67 -20.02
N ALA A 121 -44.52 -14.44 -19.66
CA ALA A 121 -45.41 -13.29 -19.62
C ALA A 121 -44.58 -12.01 -19.89
N PRO A 122 -45.11 -11.04 -20.65
CA PRO A 122 -44.35 -9.88 -21.11
C PRO A 122 -43.98 -8.96 -19.93
N VAL A 123 -42.76 -8.43 -19.98
CA VAL A 123 -42.21 -7.49 -19.00
C VAL A 123 -42.89 -6.13 -19.18
N GLY A 124 -44.00 -5.95 -18.45
CA GLY A 124 -44.61 -4.65 -18.19
C GLY A 124 -44.11 -4.08 -16.87
N LEU A 125 -43.93 -2.77 -16.82
CA LEU A 125 -43.46 -2.00 -15.66
C LEU A 125 -44.35 -2.24 -14.42
N ALA A 126 -43.93 -3.16 -13.56
CA ALA A 126 -44.19 -3.24 -12.11
C ALA A 126 -43.72 -4.62 -11.64
N SER A 127 -42.49 -4.73 -11.15
CA SER A 127 -42.05 -5.95 -10.46
C SER A 127 -41.59 -5.60 -9.06
N SER A 128 -42.57 -5.27 -8.22
CA SER A 128 -42.60 -5.79 -6.86
C SER A 128 -42.84 -7.30 -6.95
N ALA A 129 -41.84 -8.05 -7.41
CA ALA A 129 -41.78 -9.47 -7.14
C ALA A 129 -41.71 -9.63 -5.60
N PRO A 130 -42.39 -10.62 -4.98
CA PRO A 130 -42.21 -10.87 -3.57
C PRO A 130 -40.72 -11.04 -3.30
N ALA A 131 -40.15 -10.26 -2.38
CA ALA A 131 -38.76 -10.43 -1.99
C ALA A 131 -38.54 -11.92 -1.65
N PRO A 132 -37.52 -12.57 -2.24
CA PRO A 132 -37.31 -13.99 -2.02
C PRO A 132 -37.21 -14.24 -0.51
N THR A 133 -38.00 -15.18 0.01
CA THR A 133 -38.04 -15.46 1.45
C THR A 133 -36.69 -15.97 1.96
N VAL A 134 -35.85 -16.50 1.05
CA VAL A 134 -34.51 -17.00 1.29
C VAL A 134 -33.58 -16.51 0.18
N VAL A 135 -32.40 -16.00 0.55
CA VAL A 135 -31.37 -15.49 -0.35
C VAL A 135 -30.14 -16.40 -0.38
N PRO A 136 -29.61 -16.76 -1.57
CA PRO A 136 -28.43 -17.61 -1.70
C PRO A 136 -27.15 -16.84 -1.34
N PRO A 137 -26.07 -17.52 -0.93
CA PRO A 137 -24.76 -16.89 -0.78
C PRO A 137 -24.27 -16.36 -2.12
N SER A 138 -23.78 -15.13 -2.16
CA SER A 138 -23.12 -14.56 -3.34
C SER A 138 -21.61 -14.60 -3.18
N ARG A 139 -21.05 -14.17 -2.06
CA ARG A 139 -19.61 -14.29 -1.80
C ARG A 139 -19.35 -14.62 -0.35
N VAL A 140 -18.41 -15.52 -0.10
CA VAL A 140 -18.03 -15.95 1.24
C VAL A 140 -16.63 -15.48 1.55
N LEU A 141 -16.40 -15.06 2.78
CA LEU A 141 -15.11 -14.63 3.31
C LEU A 141 -14.39 -15.84 3.93
N ASP A 142 -13.13 -16.04 3.59
CA ASP A 142 -12.29 -17.04 4.24
C ASP A 142 -11.66 -16.54 5.55
N GLY A 143 -10.84 -17.39 6.19
CA GLY A 143 -10.13 -17.05 7.43
C GLY A 143 -9.04 -15.98 7.27
N PHE A 144 -8.69 -15.59 6.05
CA PHE A 144 -7.70 -14.55 5.74
C PHE A 144 -8.35 -13.23 5.34
N GLY A 145 -9.69 -13.15 5.31
CA GLY A 145 -10.41 -11.96 4.90
C GLY A 145 -10.52 -11.79 3.39
N THR A 146 -10.30 -12.85 2.60
CA THR A 146 -10.47 -12.84 1.15
C THR A 146 -11.82 -13.40 0.73
N PHE A 147 -12.45 -12.75 -0.27
CA PHE A 147 -13.73 -13.20 -0.82
C PHE A 147 -13.54 -14.30 -1.86
N HIS A 148 -14.32 -15.37 -1.73
CA HIS A 148 -14.35 -16.50 -2.64
C HIS A 148 -15.80 -16.87 -3.02
N PRO A 149 -15.99 -17.56 -4.16
CA PRO A 149 -17.28 -18.16 -4.49
C PRO A 149 -17.76 -19.08 -3.37
N PRO A 150 -19.08 -19.13 -3.11
CA PRO A 150 -19.63 -19.97 -2.05
C PRO A 150 -19.32 -21.46 -2.30
N GLY A 151 -18.88 -22.15 -1.25
CA GLY A 151 -18.65 -23.60 -1.30
C GLY A 151 -19.95 -24.40 -1.28
N ALA A 152 -19.87 -25.69 -1.61
CA ALA A 152 -21.03 -26.60 -1.63
C ALA A 152 -21.75 -26.74 -0.27
N THR A 153 -21.07 -26.41 0.83
CA THR A 153 -21.63 -26.44 2.19
C THR A 153 -22.36 -25.14 2.59
N SER A 154 -22.27 -24.07 1.77
CA SER A 154 -22.86 -22.77 2.09
C SER A 154 -24.36 -22.79 1.83
N ARG A 155 -25.16 -22.65 2.89
CA ARG A 155 -26.62 -22.67 2.80
C ARG A 155 -27.21 -21.27 2.66
N PRO A 156 -28.30 -21.11 1.89
CA PRO A 156 -29.07 -19.87 1.82
C PRO A 156 -29.61 -19.41 3.19
N ILE A 157 -29.80 -18.11 3.37
CA ILE A 157 -30.31 -17.48 4.61
C ILE A 157 -31.66 -16.81 4.35
N PRO A 158 -32.54 -16.63 5.35
CA PRO A 158 -33.76 -15.84 5.17
C PRO A 158 -33.45 -14.37 4.88
N ALA A 159 -34.31 -13.67 4.14
CA ALA A 159 -34.09 -12.26 3.76
C ALA A 159 -34.05 -11.27 4.93
N ASN A 160 -34.48 -11.68 6.13
CA ASN A 160 -34.39 -10.89 7.36
C ASN A 160 -33.32 -11.42 8.33
N PHE A 161 -32.34 -12.16 7.82
CA PHE A 161 -31.28 -12.75 8.62
C PHE A 161 -30.46 -11.65 9.34
N SER A 162 -30.38 -11.77 10.66
CA SER A 162 -29.60 -10.88 11.54
C SER A 162 -28.70 -11.67 12.49
N GLY A 163 -28.46 -12.94 12.19
CA GLY A 163 -27.64 -13.84 12.98
C GLY A 163 -26.14 -13.66 12.76
N ARG A 164 -25.35 -14.40 13.55
CA ARG A 164 -23.91 -14.54 13.36
C ARG A 164 -23.60 -15.57 12.27
N ALA A 165 -22.42 -15.47 11.68
CA ALA A 165 -21.89 -16.51 10.81
C ALA A 165 -21.81 -17.86 11.54
N SER A 166 -22.03 -18.94 10.81
CA SER A 166 -21.92 -20.33 11.26
C SER A 166 -21.27 -21.20 10.18
N ALA A 167 -21.04 -22.48 10.47
CA ALA A 167 -20.52 -23.42 9.46
C ALA A 167 -21.48 -23.58 8.26
N ASP A 168 -22.79 -23.51 8.50
CA ASP A 168 -23.83 -23.58 7.47
C ASP A 168 -24.00 -22.23 6.74
N HIS A 169 -23.78 -21.12 7.44
CA HIS A 169 -23.91 -19.75 6.92
C HIS A 169 -22.59 -18.99 7.13
N PRO A 170 -21.57 -19.26 6.30
CA PRO A 170 -20.27 -18.64 6.49
C PRO A 170 -20.33 -17.11 6.28
N PRO A 171 -19.36 -16.35 6.84
CA PRO A 171 -19.39 -14.90 6.76
C PRO A 171 -19.26 -14.43 5.31
N GLY A 172 -19.97 -13.37 4.91
CA GLY A 172 -19.97 -12.93 3.53
C GLY A 172 -21.20 -12.13 3.12
N PHE A 173 -21.44 -12.06 1.81
CA PHE A 173 -22.59 -11.41 1.21
C PHE A 173 -23.56 -12.43 0.60
N TYR A 174 -24.85 -12.16 0.76
CA TYR A 174 -25.95 -13.03 0.33
C TYR A 174 -26.97 -12.21 -0.46
N GLY A 175 -27.59 -12.81 -1.46
CA GLY A 175 -28.62 -12.18 -2.28
C GLY A 175 -28.11 -11.47 -3.54
N PRO A 176 -29.02 -10.81 -4.26
CA PRO A 176 -28.73 -10.13 -5.52
C PRO A 176 -27.92 -8.84 -5.28
N PRO A 177 -27.23 -8.30 -6.30
CA PRO A 177 -26.35 -7.14 -6.16
C PRO A 177 -27.04 -5.86 -5.68
N ASP A 178 -28.35 -5.72 -5.90
CA ASP A 178 -29.18 -4.60 -5.46
C ASP A 178 -29.80 -4.78 -4.06
N GLY A 179 -29.59 -5.94 -3.43
CA GLY A 179 -30.18 -6.30 -2.14
C GLY A 179 -29.28 -7.22 -1.32
N LEU A 180 -27.98 -6.90 -1.24
CA LEU A 180 -27.02 -7.73 -0.50
C LEU A 180 -27.26 -7.66 1.01
N ILE A 181 -27.29 -8.85 1.63
CA ILE A 181 -27.31 -9.03 3.09
C ILE A 181 -25.91 -9.44 3.53
N ALA A 182 -25.37 -8.72 4.51
CA ALA A 182 -24.07 -9.03 5.12
C ALA A 182 -24.24 -10.00 6.29
N VAL A 183 -23.60 -11.16 6.21
CA VAL A 183 -23.42 -12.10 7.31
C VAL A 183 -22.06 -11.86 7.93
N ASN A 184 -22.05 -11.31 9.15
CA ASN A 184 -20.82 -10.92 9.81
C ASN A 184 -20.21 -12.08 10.62
N ALA A 185 -18.89 -12.22 10.55
CA ALA A 185 -18.14 -13.18 11.38
C ALA A 185 -18.25 -12.84 12.87
N LEU A 186 -18.21 -11.55 13.20
CA LEU A 186 -18.34 -11.01 14.55
C LEU A 186 -19.48 -10.01 14.61
N LEU A 187 -20.25 -10.06 15.69
CA LEU A 187 -21.27 -9.06 16.01
C LEU A 187 -20.68 -7.99 16.94
N PRO A 188 -21.27 -6.77 17.01
CA PRO A 188 -20.75 -5.68 17.85
C PRO A 188 -20.62 -6.02 19.34
N ALA A 189 -21.47 -6.94 19.83
CA ALA A 189 -21.46 -7.38 21.22
C ALA A 189 -20.42 -8.47 21.51
N ASP A 190 -19.79 -9.06 20.48
CA ASP A 190 -18.84 -10.15 20.68
C ASP A 190 -17.55 -9.68 21.34
N ARG A 191 -16.95 -10.58 22.12
CA ARG A 191 -15.66 -10.38 22.77
C ARG A 191 -14.78 -11.59 22.46
N LEU A 192 -13.53 -11.31 22.10
CA LEU A 192 -12.56 -12.36 21.84
C LEU A 192 -12.19 -13.02 23.17
N ALA A 193 -12.63 -14.26 23.36
CA ALA A 193 -12.16 -15.09 24.45
C ALA A 193 -10.91 -15.87 24.02
N PRO A 194 -9.96 -16.14 24.93
CA PRO A 194 -8.88 -17.08 24.65
C PRO A 194 -9.44 -18.43 24.19
N LEU A 195 -8.81 -19.04 23.19
CA LEU A 195 -9.21 -20.33 22.66
C LEU A 195 -8.97 -21.42 23.72
N ASP A 196 -10.05 -22.07 24.19
CA ASP A 196 -9.95 -23.20 25.11
C ASP A 196 -9.62 -24.48 24.33
N LEU A 197 -8.38 -24.93 24.46
CA LEU A 197 -7.87 -26.16 23.85
C LEU A 197 -7.84 -27.35 24.82
N SER A 198 -8.39 -27.20 26.03
CA SER A 198 -8.35 -28.24 27.06
C SER A 198 -8.96 -29.56 26.60
N ALA A 199 -10.01 -29.50 25.77
CA ALA A 199 -10.69 -30.66 25.20
C ALA A 199 -9.80 -31.51 24.27
N LEU A 200 -8.72 -30.95 23.72
CA LEU A 200 -7.81 -31.67 22.83
C LEU A 200 -6.74 -32.47 23.60
N GLY A 201 -6.58 -32.24 24.92
CA GLY A 201 -5.55 -32.91 25.72
C GLY A 201 -4.11 -32.66 25.22
N ALA A 202 -3.91 -31.63 24.41
CA ALA A 202 -2.62 -31.33 23.80
C ALA A 202 -1.71 -30.58 24.78
N ALA A 203 -0.42 -30.91 24.78
CA ALA A 203 0.57 -30.12 25.49
C ALA A 203 0.72 -28.76 24.79
N VAL A 204 0.40 -27.67 25.49
CA VAL A 204 0.62 -26.32 25.01
C VAL A 204 2.08 -25.96 25.24
N GLU A 205 2.90 -26.12 24.22
CA GLU A 205 4.29 -25.63 24.24
C GLU A 205 4.29 -24.18 23.72
N PRO A 206 4.94 -23.23 24.41
CA PRO A 206 5.08 -21.88 23.88
C PRO A 206 5.80 -21.92 22.53
N LEU A 207 5.39 -21.06 21.60
CA LEU A 207 6.08 -20.89 20.33
C LEU A 207 7.50 -20.40 20.61
N ARG A 208 8.46 -21.32 20.65
CA ARG A 208 9.87 -20.99 20.69
C ARG A 208 10.27 -20.61 19.28
N GLU A 209 10.36 -19.32 19.00
CA GLU A 209 11.13 -18.87 17.85
C GLU A 209 12.55 -19.41 18.02
N ASN A 210 12.99 -20.20 17.05
CA ASN A 210 14.36 -20.69 17.00
C ASN A 210 15.28 -19.51 16.70
N ALA A 211 15.56 -18.69 17.71
CA ALA A 211 16.49 -17.59 17.60
C ALA A 211 17.87 -18.17 17.23
N PRO A 212 18.50 -17.68 16.14
CA PRO A 212 19.86 -18.07 15.81
C PRO A 212 20.78 -17.78 17.00
N HIS A 213 21.45 -18.82 17.52
CA HIS A 213 22.40 -18.65 18.60
C HIS A 213 23.71 -18.07 18.04
N ASP A 214 24.17 -16.93 18.58
CA ASP A 214 25.44 -16.34 18.15
C ASP A 214 26.63 -17.14 18.70
N LEU A 215 27.25 -17.94 17.83
CA LEU A 215 28.42 -18.76 18.14
C LEU A 215 29.75 -18.02 17.95
N ARG A 216 29.75 -16.75 17.49
CA ARG A 216 31.00 -16.00 17.25
C ARG A 216 31.82 -15.85 18.52
N GLY A 217 31.17 -15.48 19.62
CA GLY A 217 31.81 -15.35 20.94
C GLY A 217 32.55 -16.60 21.39
N PRO A 218 31.86 -17.75 21.57
CA PRO A 218 32.52 -18.99 22.00
C PRO A 218 33.57 -19.49 21.01
N ILE A 219 33.37 -19.32 19.70
CA ILE A 219 34.36 -19.72 18.68
C ILE A 219 35.62 -18.83 18.76
N LEU A 220 35.47 -17.51 18.92
CA LEU A 220 36.61 -16.59 19.05
C LEU A 220 37.40 -16.86 20.34
N ILE A 221 36.72 -17.15 21.45
CA ILE A 221 37.38 -17.56 22.70
C ILE A 221 38.15 -18.86 22.50
N ALA A 222 37.55 -19.87 21.88
CA ALA A 222 38.21 -21.14 21.59
C ALA A 222 39.44 -20.95 20.68
N ALA A 223 39.33 -20.12 19.63
CA ALA A 223 40.44 -19.78 18.74
C ALA A 223 41.58 -19.07 19.49
N MET A 224 41.26 -18.13 20.39
CA MET A 224 42.25 -17.42 21.19
C MET A 224 42.99 -18.37 22.14
N VAL A 225 42.29 -19.30 22.78
CA VAL A 225 42.89 -20.32 23.66
C VAL A 225 43.83 -21.22 22.87
N LEU A 226 43.40 -21.69 21.69
CA LEU A 226 44.24 -22.50 20.80
C LEU A 226 45.51 -21.77 20.37
N LEU A 227 45.40 -20.49 20.01
CA LEU A 227 46.56 -19.67 19.64
C LEU A 227 47.53 -19.48 20.82
N LEU A 228 46.99 -19.30 22.03
CA LEU A 228 47.80 -19.17 23.25
C LEU A 228 48.54 -20.47 23.59
N LEU A 229 47.87 -21.61 23.40
CA LEU A 229 48.46 -22.94 23.54
C LEU A 229 49.55 -23.20 22.49
N ASP A 230 49.32 -22.80 21.25
CA ASP A 230 50.32 -22.91 20.16
C ASP A 230 51.55 -22.05 20.45
N ALA A 231 51.36 -20.79 20.89
CA ALA A 231 52.46 -19.92 21.30
C ALA A 231 53.27 -20.52 22.45
N LEU A 232 52.60 -21.14 23.43
CA LEU A 232 53.27 -21.83 24.53
C LEU A 232 54.07 -23.05 24.03
N ALA A 233 53.49 -23.85 23.12
CA ALA A 233 54.15 -25.00 22.51
C ALA A 233 55.40 -24.59 21.72
N VAL A 234 55.30 -23.55 20.90
CA VAL A 234 56.43 -22.98 20.15
C VAL A 234 57.52 -22.47 21.09
N LEU A 235 57.16 -21.83 22.21
CA LEU A 235 58.12 -21.37 23.21
C LEU A 235 58.85 -22.54 23.88
N MET A 236 58.14 -23.63 24.20
CA MET A 236 58.73 -24.83 24.79
C MET A 236 59.66 -25.56 23.80
N LEU A 237 59.23 -25.74 22.54
CA LEU A 237 60.03 -26.39 21.49
C LEU A 237 61.24 -25.55 21.05
N GLY A 238 61.08 -24.22 20.98
CA GLY A 238 62.12 -23.28 20.58
C GLY A 238 63.28 -23.13 21.58
N ARG A 239 63.26 -23.83 22.73
CA ARG A 239 64.24 -23.70 23.83
C ARG A 239 64.47 -22.23 24.23
N GLY A 240 63.44 -21.37 24.15
CA GLY A 240 63.54 -19.96 24.54
C GLY A 240 63.99 -19.77 25.99
N LEU A 241 63.60 -20.69 26.86
CA LEU A 241 64.03 -20.73 28.26
C LEU A 241 65.49 -21.22 28.45
N SER A 242 66.04 -21.97 27.50
CA SER A 242 67.43 -22.45 27.56
C SER A 242 68.45 -21.36 27.21
N ARG A 243 68.02 -20.18 26.73
CA ARG A 243 68.87 -19.00 26.50
C ARG A 243 68.77 -17.94 27.62
N LEU A 244 67.90 -18.13 28.62
CA LEU A 244 67.90 -17.35 29.88
C LEU A 244 68.68 -18.05 31.01
N GLY A 245 69.41 -19.12 30.74
CA GLY A 245 70.41 -19.64 31.67
C GLY A 245 71.49 -18.57 31.93
N PRO A 246 71.91 -18.33 33.19
CA PRO A 246 72.90 -17.31 33.50
C PRO A 246 74.19 -17.67 32.78
N ARG A 247 74.61 -16.80 31.86
CA ARG A 247 75.93 -16.89 31.23
C ARG A 247 76.95 -16.60 32.32
N LYS A 248 77.40 -17.66 33.02
CA LYS A 248 78.47 -17.59 34.00
C LYS A 248 79.77 -17.32 33.23
N GLY A 249 80.04 -16.04 33.02
CA GLY A 249 81.29 -15.55 32.48
C GLY A 249 82.21 -15.14 33.61
N THR A 250 83.18 -15.97 33.93
CA THR A 250 84.50 -15.52 34.37
C THR A 250 85.56 -16.25 33.55
N GLY A 251 86.26 -15.48 32.72
CA GLY A 251 87.58 -15.81 32.17
C GLY A 251 87.64 -16.24 30.71
N GLY A 252 88.18 -15.38 29.84
CA GLY A 252 88.94 -15.83 28.66
C GLY A 252 88.61 -15.19 27.31
N SER A 253 89.09 -13.97 27.11
CA SER A 253 89.73 -13.42 25.89
C SER A 253 89.29 -13.86 24.47
N ALA A 254 88.96 -12.83 23.68
CA ALA A 254 89.17 -12.65 22.23
C ALA A 254 88.40 -13.54 21.24
N GLY A 255 87.66 -12.88 20.32
CA GLY A 255 87.18 -13.51 19.09
C GLY A 255 85.81 -13.03 18.62
N THR A 256 85.84 -12.08 17.70
CA THR A 256 84.85 -11.72 16.67
C THR A 256 83.68 -12.70 16.47
N GLY A 257 82.44 -12.20 16.56
CA GLY A 257 81.33 -12.76 15.77
C GLY A 257 79.98 -12.95 16.47
N LYS A 258 78.97 -12.32 15.87
CA LYS A 258 77.58 -12.80 15.71
C LYS A 258 76.59 -12.54 16.86
N THR A 259 76.07 -11.31 16.83
CA THR A 259 74.63 -11.02 16.60
C THR A 259 73.72 -12.25 16.46
N THR A 260 72.95 -12.64 17.50
CA THR A 260 71.70 -13.46 17.37
C THR A 260 70.98 -13.62 18.73
N ALA A 261 70.65 -12.52 19.41
CA ALA A 261 69.83 -12.59 20.63
C ALA A 261 68.75 -11.49 20.76
N LYS A 262 68.59 -10.63 19.73
CA LYS A 262 67.59 -9.55 19.72
C LYS A 262 66.35 -9.82 18.84
N ALA A 263 66.30 -10.96 18.13
CA ALA A 263 65.20 -11.24 17.20
C ALA A 263 63.93 -11.78 17.87
N GLY A 264 64.04 -12.53 18.97
CA GLY A 264 62.87 -13.15 19.63
C GLY A 264 62.02 -12.18 20.45
N THR A 265 62.63 -11.18 21.10
CA THR A 265 61.93 -10.17 21.91
C THR A 265 61.32 -9.06 21.05
N ALA A 266 61.92 -8.75 19.89
CA ALA A 266 61.35 -7.79 18.94
C ALA A 266 60.06 -8.29 18.28
N ALA A 267 59.95 -9.60 18.01
CA ALA A 267 58.75 -10.18 17.41
C ALA A 267 57.55 -10.20 18.39
N LEU A 268 57.79 -10.45 19.69
CA LEU A 268 56.73 -10.46 20.71
C LEU A 268 56.21 -9.04 21.03
N LEU A 269 57.08 -8.04 21.03
CA LEU A 269 56.69 -6.63 21.20
C LEU A 269 55.98 -6.07 19.96
N ALA A 270 56.36 -6.49 18.76
CA ALA A 270 55.66 -6.11 17.53
C ALA A 270 54.24 -6.70 17.46
N PHE A 271 54.04 -7.92 17.98
CA PHE A 271 52.72 -8.56 18.04
C PHE A 271 51.77 -7.87 19.03
N LEU A 272 52.26 -7.47 20.21
CA LEU A 272 51.49 -6.71 21.20
C LEU A 272 51.15 -5.28 20.75
N ALA A 273 52.07 -4.62 20.04
CA ALA A 273 51.85 -3.27 19.52
C ALA A 273 50.86 -3.22 18.34
N ALA A 274 50.85 -4.25 17.47
CA ALA A 274 49.93 -4.32 16.33
C ALA A 274 48.47 -4.60 16.75
N PHE A 275 48.24 -5.29 17.88
CA PHE A 275 46.89 -5.64 18.34
C PHE A 275 46.33 -4.72 19.43
N GLY A 276 47.16 -4.02 20.21
CA GLY A 276 46.71 -3.06 21.23
C GLY A 276 46.20 -1.72 20.67
N GLY A 277 46.55 -1.37 19.42
CA GLY A 277 46.25 -0.06 18.82
C GLY A 277 44.84 0.12 18.25
N LEU A 278 44.03 -0.94 18.14
CA LEU A 278 42.73 -0.88 17.45
C LEU A 278 41.53 -0.54 18.35
N ALA A 279 41.74 -0.33 19.66
CA ALA A 279 40.65 -0.19 20.65
C ALA A 279 40.29 1.24 21.05
N LEU A 280 40.90 2.29 20.48
CA LEU A 280 40.67 3.69 20.92
C LEU A 280 40.57 4.70 19.77
N VAL A 281 39.61 4.53 18.87
CA VAL A 281 39.05 5.68 18.11
C VAL A 281 37.55 5.46 17.93
N VAL A 282 36.79 5.78 18.97
CA VAL A 282 35.35 6.09 18.86
C VAL A 282 35.22 7.58 19.09
N GLN A 283 35.12 8.34 17.99
CA GLN A 283 34.75 9.75 18.02
C GLN A 283 33.21 9.81 18.04
N PRO A 284 32.57 10.50 19.00
CA PRO A 284 31.13 10.71 18.94
C PRO A 284 30.82 11.69 17.81
N THR A 285 29.97 11.25 16.89
CA THR A 285 29.51 11.98 15.71
C THR A 285 28.58 13.13 16.10
N GLY A 286 28.93 14.37 15.73
CA GLY A 286 28.07 15.55 15.87
C GLY A 286 26.83 15.58 14.96
N ALA A 287 26.49 14.46 14.31
CA ALA A 287 25.33 14.33 13.42
C ALA A 287 24.00 14.18 14.19
N LEU A 288 24.03 13.65 15.41
CA LEU A 288 22.81 13.42 16.22
C LEU A 288 22.14 14.73 16.68
N ALA A 289 22.92 15.78 16.97
CA ALA A 289 22.37 17.04 17.49
C ALA A 289 21.63 17.87 16.42
N ALA A 290 22.02 17.77 15.14
CA ALA A 290 21.34 18.48 14.05
C ALA A 290 20.00 17.81 13.67
N ASP A 291 19.95 16.48 13.78
CA ASP A 291 18.76 15.67 13.50
C ASP A 291 17.67 15.89 14.58
N GLU A 292 18.07 15.99 15.86
CA GLU A 292 17.16 16.31 16.96
C GLU A 292 16.48 17.69 16.81
N ASP A 293 17.23 18.72 16.39
CA ASP A 293 16.70 20.07 16.16
C ASP A 293 15.73 20.13 14.95
N PHE A 294 16.00 19.34 13.92
CA PHE A 294 15.13 19.21 12.75
C PHE A 294 13.82 18.48 13.13
N ALA A 295 13.93 17.34 13.81
CA ALA A 295 12.79 16.56 14.26
C ALA A 295 11.89 17.35 15.23
N LEU A 296 12.48 18.12 16.15
CA LEU A 296 11.73 19.01 17.04
C LEU A 296 10.94 20.08 16.27
N LYS A 297 11.54 20.71 15.26
CA LYS A 297 10.86 21.74 14.44
C LYS A 297 9.76 21.13 13.56
N ALA A 298 10.00 19.95 13.00
CA ALA A 298 9.06 19.24 12.14
C ALA A 298 7.83 18.71 12.90
N THR A 299 7.99 18.30 14.16
CA THR A 299 6.89 17.72 14.96
C THR A 299 6.12 18.74 15.81
N SER A 300 6.73 19.89 16.14
CA SER A 300 6.11 20.91 17.00
C SER A 300 4.80 21.51 16.45
N GLN A 301 4.66 21.59 15.13
CA GLN A 301 3.49 22.13 14.44
C GLN A 301 3.34 21.45 13.08
N THR A 302 2.11 21.27 12.60
CA THR A 302 1.84 20.77 11.26
C THR A 302 2.48 21.69 10.21
N ARG A 303 3.32 21.16 9.32
CA ARG A 303 4.00 21.92 8.26
C ARG A 303 3.89 21.21 6.92
N LEU A 304 3.89 21.97 5.84
CA LEU A 304 4.05 21.43 4.49
C LEU A 304 5.53 21.44 4.12
N ALA A 305 6.00 20.40 3.42
CA ALA A 305 7.39 20.28 3.02
C ALA A 305 7.57 20.23 1.50
N TYR A 306 8.72 20.70 1.02
CA TYR A 306 9.17 20.50 -0.35
C TYR A 306 10.55 19.84 -0.39
N VAL A 307 10.79 19.03 -1.42
CA VAL A 307 12.08 18.34 -1.61
C VAL A 307 13.10 19.32 -2.18
N LEU A 308 14.28 19.36 -1.56
CA LEU A 308 15.43 20.09 -2.09
C LEU A 308 15.98 19.35 -3.31
N THR A 309 15.91 19.99 -4.48
CA THR A 309 16.38 19.42 -5.75
C THR A 309 17.84 19.77 -6.06
N GLY A 310 18.40 20.77 -5.36
CA GLY A 310 19.73 21.30 -5.63
C GLY A 310 19.75 22.41 -6.69
N ASP A 311 18.61 22.69 -7.34
CA ASP A 311 18.41 23.87 -8.16
C ASP A 311 17.68 24.96 -7.35
N ALA A 312 18.37 26.09 -7.14
CA ALA A 312 17.88 27.15 -6.27
C ALA A 312 16.59 27.81 -6.82
N GLU A 313 16.44 27.89 -8.15
CA GLU A 313 15.24 28.48 -8.75
C GLU A 313 14.00 27.61 -8.50
N THR A 314 14.11 26.31 -8.75
CA THR A 314 13.05 25.32 -8.51
C THR A 314 12.69 25.20 -7.03
N ASP A 315 13.68 25.23 -6.15
CA ASP A 315 13.48 25.16 -4.70
C ASP A 315 12.76 26.42 -4.16
N GLU A 316 13.09 27.62 -4.66
CA GLU A 316 12.38 28.87 -4.31
C GLU A 316 10.94 28.89 -4.83
N ILE A 317 10.71 28.46 -6.07
CA ILE A 317 9.35 28.35 -6.63
C ILE A 317 8.49 27.40 -5.78
N SER A 318 9.07 26.26 -5.39
CA SER A 318 8.40 25.26 -4.56
C SER A 318 8.07 25.81 -3.17
N ARG A 319 9.01 26.53 -2.56
CA ARG A 319 8.79 27.21 -1.27
C ARG A 319 7.66 28.23 -1.37
N ALA A 320 7.72 29.15 -2.32
CA ALA A 320 6.74 30.21 -2.49
C ALA A 320 5.33 29.65 -2.82
N GLY A 321 5.27 28.59 -3.64
CA GLY A 321 4.02 27.91 -3.96
C GLY A 321 3.36 27.29 -2.73
N LEU A 322 4.13 26.58 -1.90
CA LEU A 322 3.62 25.99 -0.66
C LEU A 322 3.26 27.03 0.41
N GLU A 323 3.99 28.15 0.49
CA GLU A 323 3.61 29.25 1.38
C GLU A 323 2.27 29.87 0.96
N GLY A 324 2.06 30.06 -0.34
CA GLY A 324 0.78 30.50 -0.88
C GLY A 324 -0.36 29.52 -0.57
N LEU A 325 -0.10 28.21 -0.69
CA LEU A 325 -1.06 27.18 -0.33
C LEU A 325 -1.40 27.18 1.16
N THR A 326 -0.40 27.30 2.04
CA THR A 326 -0.61 27.41 3.49
C THR A 326 -1.49 28.61 3.83
N ASN A 327 -1.19 29.79 3.28
CA ASN A 327 -1.99 30.99 3.50
C ASN A 327 -3.45 30.82 3.02
N PHE A 328 -3.63 30.18 1.86
CA PHE A 328 -4.97 29.91 1.33
C PHE A 328 -5.75 28.92 2.20
N LEU A 329 -5.11 27.83 2.65
CA LEU A 329 -5.73 26.83 3.52
C LEU A 329 -6.09 27.42 4.87
N SER A 330 -5.21 28.21 5.48
CA SER A 330 -5.51 28.89 6.75
C SER A 330 -6.62 29.94 6.63
N ALA A 331 -6.80 30.56 5.45
CA ALA A 331 -7.90 31.50 5.23
C ALA A 331 -9.26 30.81 5.01
N ARG A 332 -9.27 29.55 4.57
CA ARG A 332 -10.49 28.80 4.19
C ARG A 332 -10.86 27.67 5.16
N THR A 333 -9.95 27.32 6.07
CA THR A 333 -10.10 26.19 7.01
C THR A 333 -9.54 26.56 8.38
N ALA A 334 -9.81 25.72 9.39
CA ALA A 334 -9.21 25.87 10.72
C ALA A 334 -7.75 25.37 10.81
N LEU A 335 -7.11 25.03 9.68
CA LEU A 335 -5.73 24.54 9.65
C LEU A 335 -4.76 25.68 9.99
N GLN A 336 -4.04 25.53 11.11
CA GLN A 336 -2.90 26.36 11.48
C GLN A 336 -1.62 25.59 11.15
N ALA A 337 -1.08 25.81 9.95
CA ALA A 337 0.19 25.25 9.56
C ALA A 337 1.33 26.26 9.78
N GLY A 338 2.50 25.75 10.15
CA GLY A 338 3.71 26.56 10.31
C GLY A 338 4.38 26.90 8.97
N PRO A 339 5.53 27.62 9.00
CA PRO A 339 6.33 27.90 7.82
C PRO A 339 6.75 26.61 7.08
N THR A 340 6.80 26.69 5.76
CA THR A 340 7.20 25.58 4.89
C THR A 340 8.66 25.19 5.13
N MET A 341 8.98 23.91 4.91
CA MET A 341 10.30 23.36 5.20
C MET A 341 10.87 22.64 3.98
N GLY A 342 12.13 22.93 3.63
CA GLY A 342 12.88 22.16 2.65
C GLY A 342 13.43 20.90 3.31
N VAL A 343 13.29 19.74 2.63
CA VAL A 343 13.74 18.44 3.14
C VAL A 343 14.69 17.75 2.16
N ASP A 344 15.75 17.14 2.69
CA ASP A 344 16.68 16.27 1.98
C ASP A 344 16.29 14.80 2.20
N ILE A 345 15.77 14.16 1.15
CA ILE A 345 15.25 12.77 1.20
C ILE A 345 16.32 11.77 1.70
N ALA A 346 17.60 12.04 1.47
CA ALA A 346 18.66 11.11 1.83
C ALA A 346 19.05 11.17 3.31
N LYS A 347 18.64 12.22 4.03
CA LYS A 347 19.10 12.49 5.40
C LYS A 347 17.96 12.72 6.39
N ASP A 348 16.86 13.30 5.94
CA ASP A 348 15.81 13.78 6.81
C ASP A 348 14.67 12.75 6.94
N GLU A 349 14.13 12.63 8.15
CA GLU A 349 12.97 11.79 8.43
C GLU A 349 11.68 12.42 7.86
N LEU A 350 11.03 11.73 6.91
CA LEU A 350 9.92 12.26 6.13
C LEU A 350 8.54 12.03 6.76
N ALA A 351 8.44 11.11 7.74
CA ALA A 351 7.18 10.71 8.36
C ALA A 351 6.44 11.85 9.08
N PHE A 352 7.12 12.96 9.35
CA PHE A 352 6.56 14.11 10.08
C PHE A 352 5.69 15.03 9.21
N PHE A 353 5.73 14.89 7.88
CA PHE A 353 5.05 15.82 6.97
C PHE A 353 3.79 15.18 6.38
N PRO A 354 2.59 15.75 6.60
CA PRO A 354 1.34 15.23 6.02
C PRO A 354 1.26 15.41 4.51
N LEU A 355 2.02 16.36 3.95
CA LEU A 355 2.12 16.60 2.52
C LEU A 355 3.54 17.06 2.18
N LEU A 356 4.09 16.42 1.15
CA LEU A 356 5.43 16.66 0.64
C LEU A 356 5.35 16.88 -0.87
N TYR A 357 5.87 18.01 -1.33
CA TYR A 357 5.89 18.41 -2.74
C TYR A 357 7.26 18.17 -3.34
N TRP A 358 7.33 17.34 -4.38
CA TRP A 358 8.57 17.06 -5.10
C TRP A 358 8.47 17.50 -6.56
N PRO A 359 9.15 18.59 -6.96
CA PRO A 359 9.29 18.95 -8.36
C PRO A 359 10.28 18.00 -9.06
N ILE A 360 9.84 17.33 -10.12
CA ILE A 360 10.70 16.46 -10.93
C ILE A 360 11.30 17.31 -12.06
N LEU A 361 12.62 17.48 -12.03
CA LEU A 361 13.38 18.13 -13.10
C LEU A 361 13.59 17.14 -14.27
N PRO A 362 13.55 17.62 -15.53
CA PRO A 362 13.70 16.79 -16.73
C PRO A 362 15.10 16.21 -16.93
#